data_AF-A0A940MI67-F1
#
_entry.id   AF-A0A940MI67-F1
#
_cell.length_a   1.000
_cell.length_b   1.000
_cell.length_c   1.000
_cell.angle_alpha   90.00
_cell.angle_beta   90.00
_cell.angle_gamma   90.00
#
_symmetry.space_group_name_H-M   'P 1'
#
loop_
_entity.id
_entity.type
_entity.pdbx_description
1 polymer ?
#
loop_
_entity_poly.entity_id
_entity_poly.type
_entity_poly.pdbx_seq_one_letter_code
_entity_poly.pdbx_strand_id
1 'polypeptide(L)' 'MSGVWDFILSPAGIALYAGFWVFKIVAGAWLLSRAVAMLPGRARIWAEEKLIRLRLLKRPTGPL' A
#
# COMPACT_ATOMS: atom_id res chain seq x y z
N MET A 1 19.71 17.18 24.42
CA MET A 1 18.59 17.17 23.44
C MET A 1 19.05 17.37 21.99
N SER A 2 20.34 17.59 21.69
CA SER A 2 20.86 17.74 20.32
C SER A 2 21.02 16.42 19.54
N GLY A 3 21.50 15.35 20.21
CA GLY A 3 21.84 14.09 19.50
C GLY A 3 20.66 13.37 18.81
N VAL A 4 19.42 13.60 19.27
CA VAL A 4 18.22 13.04 18.60
C VAL A 4 17.96 13.75 17.28
N TRP A 5 18.10 15.08 17.25
CA TRP A 5 17.95 15.87 16.02
C TRP A 5 19.09 15.60 15.03
N ASP A 6 20.32 15.45 15.53
CA ASP A 6 21.47 15.08 14.71
C ASP A 6 21.26 13.69 14.05
N PHE A 7 20.69 12.74 14.79
CA PHE A 7 20.36 11.42 14.25
C PHE A 7 19.20 11.48 13.24
N ILE A 8 18.11 12.18 13.55
CA ILE A 8 16.94 12.30 12.66
C ILE A 8 17.32 12.97 11.33
N LEU A 9 18.15 14.01 11.37
CA LEU A 9 18.61 14.75 10.20
C LEU A 9 19.82 14.09 9.51
N SER A 10 20.43 13.08 10.14
CA SER A 10 21.48 12.31 9.50
C SER A 10 20.94 11.51 8.30
N PRO A 11 21.80 11.18 7.32
CA PRO A 11 21.42 10.31 6.21
C PRO A 11 20.85 8.97 6.66
N ALA A 12 21.34 8.41 7.76
CA ALA A 12 20.85 7.15 8.33
C ALA A 12 19.43 7.30 8.92
N GLY A 13 19.15 8.39 9.64
CA GLY A 13 17.82 8.68 10.19
C GLY A 13 16.78 8.90 9.09
N ILE A 14 17.15 9.64 8.05
CA ILE A 14 16.28 9.86 6.88
C ILE A 14 16.03 8.53 6.15
N ALA A 15 17.06 7.71 5.95
CA ALA A 15 16.91 6.40 5.30
C ALA A 15 15.99 5.47 6.11
N LEU A 16 16.12 5.43 7.44
CA LEU A 16 15.24 4.65 8.31
C LEU A 16 13.80 5.16 8.28
N TYR A 17 13.61 6.48 8.29
CA TYR A 17 12.29 7.09 8.22
C TYR A 17 11.61 6.80 6.87
N ALA A 18 12.34 6.98 5.77
CA ALA A 18 11.85 6.64 4.43
C ALA A 18 11.56 5.14 4.31
N GLY A 19 12.45 4.28 4.81
CA GLY A 19 12.27 2.84 4.85
C GLY A 19 11.05 2.41 5.65
N PHE A 20 10.81 3.02 6.81
CA PHE A 20 9.61 2.80 7.61
C PHE A 20 8.33 3.14 6.83
N TRP A 21 8.31 4.27 6.12
CA TRP A 21 7.15 4.65 5.30
C TRP A 21 6.93 3.72 4.12
N VAL A 22 7.99 3.37 3.40
CA VAL A 22 7.92 2.40 2.28
C VAL A 22 7.38 1.07 2.79
N PHE A 23 7.94 0.55 3.90
CA PHE A 23 7.47 -0.69 4.51
C PHE A 23 6.00 -0.61 4.91
N LYS A 24 5.58 0.47 5.57
CA LYS A 24 4.19 0.67 5.98
C LYS A 24 3.23 0.69 4.79
N ILE A 25 3.59 1.37 3.71
CA ILE A 25 2.77 1.44 2.49
C ILE A 25 2.69 0.08 1.82
N VAL A 26 3.82 -0.62 1.64
CA VAL A 26 3.87 -1.94 1.00
C VAL A 26 3.09 -2.97 1.82
N ALA A 27 3.31 -3.01 3.14
CA ALA A 27 2.58 -3.90 4.04
C ALA A 27 1.08 -3.60 4.05
N GLY A 28 0.70 -2.31 4.07
CA GLY A 28 -0.69 -1.88 3.99
C GLY A 28 -1.36 -2.28 2.68
N ALA A 29 -0.68 -2.09 1.54
CA ALA A 29 -1.18 -2.53 0.24
C ALA A 29 -1.34 -4.05 0.18
N TRP A 30 -0.36 -4.80 0.65
CA TRP A 30 -0.41 -6.26 0.72
C TRP A 30 -1.58 -6.77 1.58
N LEU A 31 -1.77 -6.17 2.76
CA LEU A 31 -2.86 -6.53 3.66
C LEU A 31 -4.22 -6.21 3.04
N LEU A 32 -4.35 -5.05 2.39
CA LEU A 32 -5.58 -4.65 1.71
C LEU A 32 -5.92 -5.60 0.54
N SER A 33 -4.92 -5.98 -0.26
CA SER A 33 -5.10 -7.00 -1.31
C SER A 33 -5.57 -8.33 -0.72
N ARG A 34 -5.03 -8.73 0.43
CA ARG A 34 -5.44 -9.97 1.10
C ARG A 34 -6.86 -9.89 1.64
N ALA A 35 -7.21 -8.76 2.25
CA ALA A 35 -8.57 -8.50 2.75
C ALA A 35 -9.59 -8.54 1.61
N VAL A 36 -9.30 -7.92 0.46
CA VAL A 36 -10.18 -7.97 -0.72
C VAL A 36 -10.36 -9.39 -1.24
N ALA A 37 -9.29 -10.21 -1.24
CA ALA A 37 -9.37 -11.62 -1.65
C ALA A 37 -10.24 -12.48 -0.70
N MET A 38 -10.41 -12.05 0.56
CA MET A 38 -11.24 -12.72 1.56
C MET A 38 -12.69 -12.22 1.57
N LEU A 39 -13.02 -11.17 0.81
CA LEU A 39 -14.38 -10.64 0.77
C LEU A 39 -15.35 -11.62 0.07
N PRO A 40 -16.61 -11.69 0.51
CA PRO A 40 -17.66 -12.43 -0.19
C PRO A 40 -17.89 -11.85 -1.59
N GLY A 41 -18.26 -12.70 -2.56
CA GLY A 41 -18.21 -12.38 -4.00
C GLY A 41 -18.85 -11.05 -4.40
N ARG A 42 -19.98 -10.65 -3.79
CA ARG A 42 -20.63 -9.36 -4.07
C ARG A 42 -19.78 -8.15 -3.65
N ALA A 43 -19.13 -8.23 -2.48
CA ALA A 43 -18.26 -7.16 -1.98
C ALA A 43 -16.92 -7.13 -2.74
N ARG A 44 -16.44 -8.28 -3.20
CA ARG A 44 -15.25 -8.38 -4.05
C ARG A 44 -15.44 -7.71 -5.41
N ILE A 45 -16.55 -7.96 -6.10
CA ILE A 45 -16.86 -7.31 -7.38
C ILE A 45 -16.92 -5.78 -7.24
N TRP A 46 -17.60 -5.30 -6.19
CA TRP A 46 -17.66 -3.86 -5.90
C TRP A 46 -16.28 -3.25 -5.62
N ALA A 47 -15.43 -3.96 -4.87
CA ALA A 47 -14.06 -3.52 -4.58
C ALA A 47 -13.18 -3.51 -5.84
N GLU A 48 -13.28 -4.54 -6.68
CA GLU A 48 -12.57 -4.62 -7.96
C GLU A 48 -13.01 -3.50 -8.91
N GLU A 49 -14.31 -3.20 -9.02
CA GLU A 49 -14.80 -2.07 -9.83
C GLU A 49 -14.25 -0.72 -9.35
N LYS A 50 -14.19 -0.49 -8.04
CA LYS A 50 -13.61 0.74 -7.50
C LYS A 50 -12.11 0.84 -7.76
N LEU A 51 -11.38 -0.27 -7.60
CA LEU A 51 -9.94 -0.32 -7.88
C LEU A 51 -9.65 -0.10 -9.38
N ILE A 52 -10.49 -0.60 -10.28
CA ILE A 52 -10.40 -0.33 -11.73
C ILE A 52 -10.64 1.15 -12.01
N ARG A 53 -11.65 1.79 -11.39
CA ARG A 53 -11.91 3.24 -11.57
C ARG A 53 -10.74 4.09 -11.09
N LEU A 54 -10.09 3.70 -10.00
CA LEU A 54 -8.91 4.36 -9.48
C LEU A 54 -7.64 4.06 -10.30
N ARG A 55 -7.73 3.27 -11.38
CA ARG A 55 -6.62 2.78 -12.20
C ARG A 55 -5.54 2.01 -11.40
N LEU A 56 -5.93 1.51 -10.24
CA LEU A 56 -5.07 0.71 -9.35
C LEU A 56 -5.13 -0.78 -9.71
N LEU A 57 -6.12 -1.21 -10.50
CA LEU A 57 -6.24 -2.55 -11.05
C LEU A 57 -6.39 -2.48 -12.57
N LYS A 58 -5.60 -3.27 -13.30
CA LYS A 58 -5.75 -3.41 -14.74
C LYS A 58 -6.99 -4.27 -14.98
N ARG A 59 -7.99 -3.75 -15.71
CA ARG A 59 -9.17 -4.53 -16.09
C ARG A 59 -8.68 -5.81 -16.79
N PRO A 60 -9.01 -7.02 -16.30
CA PRO A 60 -8.69 -8.22 -17.04
C PRO A 60 -9.48 -8.16 -18.36
N THR A 61 -8.78 -7.86 -19.45
CA THR A 61 -9.27 -8.03 -20.80
C THR A 61 -9.31 -9.53 -21.09
N GLY A 62 -10.31 -10.21 -20.55
CA GLY A 62 -10.71 -11.55 -20.98
C GLY A 62 -11.83 -11.44 -22.00
N PRO A 63 -11.86 -12.31 -23.05
CA PRO A 63 -12.91 -12.29 -24.04
C PRO A 63 -14.26 -12.61 -23.40
N LEU A 64 -15.26 -11.84 -23.80
CA LEU A 64 -16.68 -12.09 -23.54
C LEU A 64 -17.08 -13.50 -24.01
#